data_AF-A0A6V7V047-F1
#
_entry.id   AF-A0A6V7V047-F1
#
_cell.length_a   1.000
_cell.length_b   1.000
_cell.length_c   1.000
_cell.angle_alpha   90.00
_cell.angle_beta   90.00
_cell.angle_gamma   90.00
#
_symmetry.space_group_name_H-M   'P 1'
#
loop_
_entity.id
_entity.type
_entity.pdbx_description
1 polymer ?
#
loop_
_entity_poly.entity_id
_entity_poly.type
_entity_poly.pdbx_seq_one_letter_code
_entity_poly.pdbx_strand_id
1 'polypeptide(L)'
;MASYKECNESNCYIAKIEEKVRDKKIQQYHYDCGKCPTDILDLSPYIKIKDKSFLNKFKHIDMSKMQCAECSNSPACNADTYFEKKLFCWERDVKKWTPTKGRRVCGESCFIGVDQSKMGFVQGCGNCPSNLKKCLNCNTPYCNVINKLSTIKCHYLISKTKPFVKKEKICHPLHFSCYIAKDIFGRGNV
;
A
#
# COMPACT_ATOMS: atom_id res chain seq x y z
N MET A 1 -12.54 12.37 -24.58
CA MET A 1 -13.22 11.07 -24.76
C MET A 1 -12.65 10.12 -23.74
N ALA A 2 -13.48 9.47 -22.93
CA ALA A 2 -13.00 8.46 -21.98
C ALA A 2 -12.61 7.20 -22.76
N SER A 3 -11.44 6.63 -22.46
CA SER A 3 -11.01 5.35 -23.02
C SER A 3 -11.67 4.21 -22.23
N TYR A 4 -12.33 3.28 -22.91
CA TYR A 4 -12.96 2.09 -22.32
C TYR A 4 -13.01 0.97 -23.37
N LYS A 5 -13.27 -0.27 -22.94
CA LYS A 5 -13.53 -1.39 -23.84
C LYS A 5 -14.91 -1.95 -23.60
N GLU A 6 -15.68 -2.05 -24.67
CA GLU A 6 -17.00 -2.67 -24.64
C GLU A 6 -16.87 -4.20 -24.68
N CYS A 7 -17.59 -4.88 -23.79
CA CYS A 7 -17.57 -6.33 -23.64
C CYS A 7 -18.95 -6.93 -23.85
N ASN A 8 -19.01 -8.04 -24.59
CA ASN A 8 -20.27 -8.78 -24.80
C ASN A 8 -20.79 -9.40 -23.50
N GLU A 9 -19.89 -9.79 -22.61
CA GLU A 9 -20.21 -10.17 -21.24
C GLU A 9 -20.28 -8.93 -20.35
N SER A 10 -21.18 -8.94 -19.36
CA SER A 10 -21.37 -7.81 -18.45
C SER A 10 -20.23 -7.59 -17.44
N ASN A 11 -19.12 -8.32 -17.57
CA ASN A 11 -17.95 -8.22 -16.70
C ASN A 11 -16.79 -7.59 -17.49
N CYS A 12 -16.27 -6.49 -16.97
CA CYS A 12 -15.10 -5.81 -17.51
C CYS A 12 -14.12 -5.50 -16.39
N TYR A 13 -12.86 -5.24 -16.74
CA TYR A 13 -11.89 -4.68 -15.83
C TYR A 13 -11.08 -3.55 -16.47
N ILE A 14 -10.54 -2.71 -15.59
CA ILE A 14 -9.53 -1.71 -15.91
C ILE A 14 -8.33 -1.93 -15.01
N ALA A 15 -7.15 -1.90 -15.62
CA ALA A 15 -5.87 -2.11 -14.99
C ALA A 15 -4.96 -0.91 -15.18
N LYS A 16 -4.39 -0.41 -14.09
CA LYS A 16 -3.32 0.58 -14.10
C LYS A 16 -1.98 -0.11 -13.98
N ILE A 17 -1.13 0.10 -14.97
CA ILE A 17 0.16 -0.57 -15.12
C ILE A 17 1.27 0.48 -15.05
N GLU A 18 2.27 0.24 -14.20
CA GLU A 18 3.47 1.06 -14.11
C GLU A 18 4.61 0.41 -14.90
N GLU A 19 4.99 1.03 -16.02
CA GLU A 19 6.12 0.60 -16.84
C GLU A 19 7.35 1.46 -16.53
N LYS A 20 8.52 0.84 -16.46
CA LYS A 20 9.81 1.54 -16.40
C LYS A 20 10.45 1.52 -17.78
N VAL A 21 10.45 2.66 -18.46
CA VAL A 21 11.15 2.81 -19.73
C VAL A 21 12.40 3.65 -19.49
N ARG A 22 13.57 3.01 -19.61
CA ARG A 22 14.89 3.57 -19.27
C ARG A 22 14.94 3.99 -17.79
N ASP A 23 14.56 5.23 -17.46
CA ASP A 23 14.49 5.76 -16.09
C ASP A 23 13.17 6.49 -15.76
N LYS A 24 12.24 6.57 -16.73
CA LYS A 24 10.94 7.22 -16.52
C LYS A 24 9.88 6.17 -16.17
N LYS A 25 9.10 6.46 -15.13
CA LYS A 25 7.89 5.70 -14.79
C LYS A 25 6.75 6.21 -15.66
N ILE A 26 6.19 5.34 -16.50
CA ILE A 26 5.03 5.63 -17.33
C ILE A 26 3.84 4.86 -16.75
N GLN A 27 2.71 5.53 -16.55
CA GLN A 27 1.46 4.90 -16.15
C GLN A 27 0.58 4.72 -17.38
N GLN A 28 0.11 3.51 -17.61
CA GLN A 28 -0.83 3.20 -18.69
C GLN A 28 -2.05 2.49 -18.13
N TYR A 29 -3.21 2.78 -18.70
CA TYR A 29 -4.43 2.04 -18.45
C TYR A 29 -4.62 0.97 -19.53
N HIS A 30 -5.07 -0.21 -19.09
CA HIS A 30 -5.46 -1.31 -19.95
C HIS A 30 -6.89 -1.73 -19.58
N TYR A 31 -7.70 -1.97 -20.60
CA TYR A 31 -9.14 -2.21 -20.47
C TYR A 31 -9.44 -3.55 -21.11
N ASP A 32 -10.08 -4.45 -20.37
CA ASP A 32 -10.47 -5.73 -20.94
C ASP A 32 -11.73 -6.33 -20.32
N CYS A 33 -12.14 -7.47 -20.89
CA CYS A 33 -13.31 -8.22 -20.49
C CYS A 33 -12.96 -9.29 -19.44
N GLY A 34 -13.92 -9.59 -18.57
CA GLY A 34 -13.79 -10.57 -17.50
C GLY A 34 -13.30 -9.97 -16.18
N LYS A 35 -12.60 -10.80 -15.41
CA LYS A 35 -12.09 -10.45 -14.07
C LYS A 35 -10.64 -9.97 -14.15
N CYS A 36 -10.21 -9.24 -13.13
CA CYS A 36 -8.83 -8.81 -13.02
C CYS A 36 -7.92 -10.05 -12.87
N PRO A 37 -6.78 -10.09 -13.58
CA PRO A 37 -5.86 -11.23 -13.53
C PRO A 37 -5.19 -11.32 -12.15
N THR A 38 -5.07 -12.55 -11.62
CA THR A 38 -4.39 -12.82 -10.34
C THR A 38 -2.90 -13.05 -10.51
N ASP A 39 -2.48 -13.59 -11.66
CA ASP A 39 -1.08 -13.78 -12.06
C ASP A 39 -0.88 -13.57 -13.57
N ILE A 40 0.38 -13.53 -14.04
CA ILE A 40 0.78 -13.55 -15.46
C ILE A 40 0.15 -14.76 -16.17
N LEU A 41 0.05 -15.90 -15.48
CA LEU A 41 -0.54 -17.12 -16.03
C LEU A 41 -2.06 -17.03 -16.24
N ASP A 42 -2.76 -16.15 -15.51
CA ASP A 42 -4.21 -15.94 -15.69
C ASP A 42 -4.53 -15.05 -16.90
N LEU A 43 -3.51 -14.40 -17.47
CA LEU A 43 -3.61 -13.80 -18.80
C LEU A 43 -3.62 -14.87 -19.90
N SER A 44 -3.55 -16.18 -19.58
CA SER A 44 -3.49 -17.27 -20.54
C SER A 44 -4.61 -17.31 -21.61
N PRO A 45 -5.86 -16.87 -21.36
CA PRO A 45 -6.83 -16.71 -22.44
C PRO A 45 -6.39 -15.68 -23.50
N TYR A 46 -5.71 -14.61 -23.07
CA TYR A 46 -5.08 -13.60 -23.95
C TYR A 46 -3.81 -14.12 -24.61
N ILE A 47 -3.05 -15.01 -23.96
CA ILE A 47 -1.87 -15.67 -24.55
C ILE A 47 -2.28 -16.63 -25.69
N LYS A 48 -3.47 -17.25 -25.61
CA LYS A 48 -4.00 -18.12 -26.67
C LYS A 48 -4.34 -17.36 -27.95
N ILE A 49 -4.75 -16.10 -27.83
CA ILE A 49 -4.84 -15.18 -28.97
C ILE A 49 -3.38 -14.82 -29.30
N LYS A 50 -2.81 -15.40 -30.35
CA LYS A 50 -1.39 -15.27 -30.74
C LYS A 50 -0.99 -13.85 -31.17
N ASP A 51 -1.45 -12.81 -30.50
CA ASP A 51 -1.00 -11.45 -30.70
C ASP A 51 0.36 -11.24 -30.03
N LYS A 52 1.42 -11.48 -30.82
CA LYS A 52 2.82 -11.33 -30.39
C LYS A 52 3.12 -9.91 -29.89
N SER A 53 2.37 -8.90 -30.34
CA SER A 53 2.49 -7.51 -29.87
C SER A 53 2.08 -7.39 -28.40
N PHE A 54 0.95 -8.00 -28.03
CA PHE A 54 0.41 -8.01 -26.68
C PHE A 54 1.33 -8.78 -25.71
N LEU A 55 1.84 -9.94 -26.13
CA LEU A 55 2.74 -10.74 -25.30
C LEU A 55 4.07 -10.01 -24.99
N ASN A 56 4.62 -9.30 -25.97
CA ASN A 56 5.85 -8.53 -25.77
C ASN A 56 5.61 -7.29 -24.88
N LYS A 57 4.41 -6.69 -24.93
CA LYS A 57 4.04 -5.58 -24.04
C LYS A 57 3.99 -6.01 -22.57
N PHE A 58 3.47 -7.20 -22.27
CA PHE A 58 3.34 -7.71 -20.89
C PHE A 58 4.58 -8.42 -20.34
N LYS A 59 5.54 -8.84 -21.18
CA LYS A 59 6.84 -9.37 -20.70
C LYS A 59 7.63 -8.37 -19.86
N HIS A 60 7.42 -7.08 -20.06
CA HIS A 60 8.08 -6.00 -19.31
C HIS A 60 7.22 -5.44 -18.18
N ILE A 61 6.00 -5.96 -18.00
CA ILE A 61 5.07 -5.49 -16.99
C ILE A 61 5.30 -6.25 -15.69
N ASP A 62 5.65 -5.50 -14.65
CA ASP A 62 5.70 -6.02 -13.29
C ASP A 62 4.27 -6.13 -12.73
N MET A 63 3.66 -7.30 -12.86
CA MET A 63 2.32 -7.59 -12.36
C MET A 63 2.19 -7.40 -10.84
N SER A 64 3.30 -7.40 -10.08
CA SER A 64 3.27 -7.08 -8.65
C SER A 64 2.92 -5.61 -8.38
N LYS A 65 3.05 -4.75 -9.39
CA LYS A 65 2.75 -3.30 -9.34
C LYS A 65 1.48 -2.92 -10.09
N MET A 66 0.82 -3.89 -10.73
CA MET A 66 -0.45 -3.68 -11.40
C MET A 66 -1.56 -3.48 -10.37
N GLN A 67 -2.39 -2.47 -10.61
CA GLN A 67 -3.61 -2.24 -9.85
C GLN A 67 -4.80 -2.48 -10.76
N CYS A 68 -5.84 -3.14 -10.26
CA CYS A 68 -6.93 -3.56 -11.11
C CYS A 68 -8.28 -3.41 -10.41
N ALA A 69 -9.27 -2.94 -11.18
CA ALA A 69 -10.65 -2.77 -10.76
C ALA A 69 -11.58 -3.52 -11.71
N GLU A 70 -12.35 -4.44 -11.15
CA GLU A 70 -13.43 -5.16 -11.84
C GLU A 70 -14.70 -4.31 -11.76
N CYS A 71 -15.51 -4.38 -12.80
CA CYS A 71 -16.83 -3.79 -12.84
C CYS A 71 -17.79 -4.77 -13.50
N SER A 72 -18.99 -4.83 -12.93
CA SER A 72 -20.13 -5.54 -13.50
C SER A 72 -21.24 -4.52 -13.73
N ASN A 73 -22.26 -4.90 -14.50
CA ASN A 73 -23.52 -4.16 -14.75
C ASN A 73 -23.55 -3.25 -15.99
N SER A 74 -22.47 -3.14 -16.77
CA SER A 74 -22.53 -2.51 -18.10
C SER A 74 -21.40 -3.02 -19.00
N PRO A 75 -21.65 -3.22 -20.31
CA PRO A 75 -20.62 -3.56 -21.29
C PRO A 75 -19.42 -2.62 -21.31
N ALA A 76 -19.59 -1.36 -20.90
CA ALA A 76 -18.59 -0.29 -20.99
C ALA A 76 -18.30 0.38 -19.62
N CYS A 77 -18.25 -0.40 -18.53
CA CYS A 77 -18.06 0.14 -17.18
C CYS A 77 -16.61 0.43 -16.77
N ASN A 78 -15.63 0.01 -17.57
CA ASN A 78 -14.20 0.03 -17.21
C ASN A 78 -13.47 1.33 -17.61
N ALA A 79 -14.12 2.50 -17.55
CA ALA A 79 -13.46 3.76 -17.89
C ALA A 79 -12.44 4.22 -16.82
N ASP A 80 -11.52 5.12 -17.19
CA ASP A 80 -10.53 5.72 -16.24
C ASP A 80 -11.18 6.31 -14.99
N THR A 81 -12.29 7.03 -15.19
CA THR A 81 -13.04 7.66 -14.10
C THR A 81 -13.64 6.65 -13.13
N TYR A 82 -13.90 5.42 -13.59
CA TYR A 82 -14.32 4.33 -12.71
C TYR A 82 -13.17 3.90 -11.80
N PHE A 83 -11.97 3.70 -12.35
CA PHE A 83 -10.78 3.30 -11.60
C PHE A 83 -10.37 4.35 -10.56
N GLU A 84 -10.35 5.62 -10.92
CA GLU A 84 -9.91 6.71 -10.04
C GLU A 84 -10.82 6.90 -8.81
N LYS A 85 -12.10 6.52 -8.93
CA LYS A 85 -13.06 6.56 -7.81
C LYS A 85 -12.92 5.37 -6.86
N LYS A 86 -12.11 4.35 -7.20
CA LYS A 86 -11.97 3.17 -6.35
C LYS A 86 -11.06 3.40 -5.17
N LEU A 87 -11.44 2.79 -4.05
CA LEU A 87 -10.63 2.76 -2.86
C LEU A 87 -9.49 1.76 -3.05
N PHE A 88 -8.26 2.25 -3.05
CA PHE A 88 -7.05 1.42 -2.92
C PHE A 88 -6.37 1.76 -1.60
N CYS A 89 -5.80 0.76 -0.93
CA CYS A 89 -5.13 0.93 0.36
C CYS A 89 -3.63 0.70 0.23
N TRP A 90 -2.86 1.20 1.19
CA TRP A 90 -1.51 0.65 1.42
C TRP A 90 -1.63 -0.75 2.03
N GLU A 91 -0.80 -1.66 1.57
CA GLU A 91 -0.67 -3.01 2.09
C GLU A 91 0.73 -3.19 2.69
N ARG A 92 0.78 -3.68 3.92
CA ARG A 92 2.03 -3.94 4.62
C ARG A 92 1.82 -5.03 5.65
N ASP A 93 2.63 -6.08 5.52
CA ASP A 93 2.80 -7.08 6.56
C ASP A 93 3.88 -6.66 7.56
N VAL A 94 3.81 -7.19 8.78
CA VAL A 94 4.78 -6.89 9.84
C VAL A 94 6.23 -7.12 9.40
N LYS A 95 6.48 -8.15 8.58
CA LYS A 95 7.83 -8.51 8.09
C LYS A 95 8.36 -7.57 7.02
N LYS A 96 7.52 -6.72 6.42
CA LYS A 96 7.91 -5.82 5.32
C LYS A 96 8.27 -4.44 5.86
N TRP A 97 9.38 -3.91 5.37
CA TRP A 97 9.85 -2.56 5.74
C TRP A 97 9.03 -1.46 5.08
N THR A 98 8.67 -1.65 3.81
CA THR A 98 7.97 -0.65 3.00
C THR A 98 6.55 -1.12 2.67
N PRO A 99 5.55 -0.23 2.75
CA PRO A 99 4.22 -0.53 2.25
C PRO A 99 4.21 -0.58 0.71
N THR A 100 3.34 -1.42 0.17
CA THR A 100 3.05 -1.52 -1.26
C THR A 100 1.65 -0.99 -1.55
N LYS A 101 1.42 -0.48 -2.76
CA LYS A 101 0.06 -0.15 -3.20
C LYS A 101 -0.76 -1.43 -3.30
N GLY A 102 -1.99 -1.41 -2.80
CA GLY A 102 -2.91 -2.53 -2.96
C GLY A 102 -3.22 -2.79 -4.43
N ARG A 103 -3.21 -4.07 -4.82
CA ARG A 103 -3.40 -4.50 -6.21
C ARG A 103 -4.87 -4.51 -6.61
N ARG A 104 -5.77 -4.65 -5.65
CA ARG A 104 -7.21 -4.77 -5.87
C ARG A 104 -7.95 -3.63 -5.22
N VAL A 105 -9.12 -3.33 -5.78
CA VAL A 105 -10.10 -2.44 -5.16
C VAL A 105 -10.41 -2.97 -3.78
N CYS A 106 -10.21 -2.12 -2.79
CA CYS A 106 -10.68 -2.35 -1.46
C CYS A 106 -12.16 -1.97 -1.38
N GLY A 107 -12.95 -2.73 -0.60
CA GLY A 107 -14.37 -2.50 -0.42
C GLY A 107 -14.66 -1.16 0.25
N GLU A 108 -14.89 -1.18 1.56
CA GLU A 108 -15.44 -0.01 2.28
C GLU A 108 -14.39 0.84 3.00
N SER A 109 -13.30 0.24 3.47
CA SER A 109 -12.31 0.94 4.31
C SER A 109 -10.91 0.38 4.17
N CYS A 110 -9.92 1.20 4.44
CA CYS A 110 -8.56 0.79 4.73
C CYS A 110 -8.34 0.75 6.24
N PHE A 111 -7.36 -0.02 6.70
CA PHE A 111 -6.91 0.00 8.08
C PHE A 111 -5.39 0.17 8.19
N ILE A 112 -4.96 0.73 9.32
CA ILE A 112 -3.58 0.67 9.80
C ILE A 112 -3.59 0.37 11.30
N GLY A 113 -2.74 -0.53 11.75
CA GLY A 113 -2.59 -0.85 13.17
C GLY A 113 -1.22 -1.41 13.50
N VAL A 114 -1.04 -1.77 14.76
CA VAL A 114 0.22 -2.32 15.27
C VAL A 114 -0.01 -3.74 15.77
N ASP A 115 0.73 -4.70 15.24
CA ASP A 115 0.82 -6.05 15.77
C ASP A 115 1.67 -6.02 17.04
N GLN A 116 1.03 -6.30 18.18
CA GLN A 116 1.70 -6.26 19.49
C GLN A 116 2.74 -7.38 19.64
N SER A 117 2.48 -8.56 19.07
CA SER A 117 3.36 -9.72 19.20
C SER A 117 4.67 -9.54 18.46
N LYS A 118 4.63 -8.81 17.34
CA LYS A 118 5.79 -8.59 16.47
C LYS A 118 6.30 -7.15 16.48
N MET A 119 5.67 -6.28 17.26
CA MET A 119 5.97 -4.84 17.36
C MET A 119 6.09 -4.14 15.99
N GLY A 120 5.21 -4.49 15.04
CA GLY A 120 5.29 -3.98 13.67
C GLY A 120 3.96 -3.44 13.16
N PHE A 121 4.06 -2.56 12.17
CA PHE A 121 2.89 -1.98 11.51
C PHE A 121 2.24 -2.97 10.55
N VAL A 122 0.91 -2.97 10.54
CA VAL A 122 0.10 -3.71 9.57
C VAL A 122 -0.83 -2.72 8.87
N GLN A 123 -0.87 -2.78 7.55
CA GLN A 123 -1.74 -1.96 6.71
C GLN A 123 -2.47 -2.88 5.74
N GLY A 124 -3.75 -2.63 5.50
CA GLY A 124 -4.50 -3.41 4.54
C GLY A 124 -5.89 -2.89 4.26
N CYS A 125 -6.63 -3.71 3.53
CA CYS A 125 -8.03 -3.50 3.20
C CYS A 125 -8.95 -4.05 4.30
N GLY A 126 -10.09 -3.39 4.51
CA GLY A 126 -11.13 -3.79 5.44
C GLY A 126 -11.10 -3.02 6.76
N ASN A 127 -11.86 -3.56 7.71
CA ASN A 127 -11.97 -3.03 9.06
C ASN A 127 -10.78 -3.45 9.93
N CYS A 128 -10.55 -2.71 11.02
CA CYS A 128 -9.50 -3.02 11.96
C CYS A 128 -9.62 -4.43 12.55
N PRO A 129 -8.63 -5.31 12.34
CA PRO A 129 -8.60 -6.63 12.96
C PRO A 129 -8.48 -6.52 14.49
N SER A 130 -9.16 -7.40 15.21
CA SER A 130 -9.21 -7.41 16.69
C SER A 130 -7.86 -7.66 17.36
N ASN A 131 -6.91 -8.30 16.66
CA ASN A 131 -5.57 -8.59 17.14
C ASN A 131 -4.60 -7.39 17.03
N LEU A 132 -5.00 -6.28 16.43
CA LEU A 132 -4.15 -5.09 16.29
C LEU A 132 -4.43 -4.05 17.39
N LYS A 133 -3.36 -3.40 17.85
CA LYS A 133 -3.44 -2.26 18.78
C LYS A 133 -3.30 -0.94 18.04
N LYS A 134 -3.89 0.12 18.61
CA LYS A 134 -3.97 1.46 18.02
C LYS A 134 -4.44 1.42 16.56
N CYS A 135 -5.38 0.55 16.25
CA CYS A 135 -5.84 0.39 14.88
C CYS A 135 -6.80 1.52 14.50
N LEU A 136 -6.64 2.06 13.30
CA LEU A 136 -7.46 3.13 12.74
C LEU A 136 -8.01 2.71 11.37
N ASN A 137 -9.27 3.07 11.12
CA ASN A 137 -9.90 2.94 9.81
C ASN A 137 -10.00 4.28 9.09
N CYS A 138 -10.05 4.23 7.76
CA CYS A 138 -10.28 5.39 6.91
C CYS A 138 -10.82 4.94 5.53
N ASN A 139 -11.42 5.85 4.77
CA ASN A 139 -12.22 5.53 3.59
C ASN A 139 -11.83 6.34 2.32
N THR A 140 -10.62 6.90 2.29
CA THR A 140 -10.08 7.57 1.09
C THR A 140 -8.88 6.80 0.53
N PRO A 141 -8.58 6.90 -0.78
CA PRO A 141 -7.46 6.17 -1.37
C PRO A 141 -6.15 6.43 -0.62
N TYR A 142 -5.45 5.35 -0.26
CA TYR A 142 -4.14 5.37 0.42
C TYR A 142 -4.13 6.11 1.77
N CYS A 143 -5.28 6.21 2.41
CA CYS A 143 -5.44 6.97 3.65
C CYS A 143 -4.76 6.35 4.88
N ASN A 144 -4.44 5.07 4.83
CA ASN A 144 -3.98 4.28 5.97
C ASN A 144 -2.45 4.41 6.19
N VAL A 145 -1.97 5.63 6.41
CA VAL A 145 -0.55 5.98 6.55
C VAL A 145 -0.06 5.96 8.01
N ILE A 146 1.22 5.63 8.23
CA ILE A 146 1.83 5.41 9.56
C ILE A 146 1.76 6.65 10.45
N ASN A 147 1.89 7.84 9.89
CA ASN A 147 1.85 9.10 10.63
C ASN A 147 0.47 9.40 11.27
N LYS A 148 -0.59 8.68 10.92
CA LYS A 148 -1.90 8.79 11.59
C LYS A 148 -1.92 8.10 12.95
N LEU A 149 -0.99 7.18 13.22
CA LEU A 149 -0.90 6.52 14.50
C LEU A 149 -0.32 7.45 15.56
N SER A 150 -1.03 7.62 16.67
CA SER A 150 -0.56 8.45 17.79
C SER A 150 0.73 7.86 18.39
N THR A 151 1.80 8.65 18.37
CA THR A 151 3.10 8.36 18.99
C THR A 151 3.40 9.39 20.07
N ILE A 152 4.09 8.99 21.12
CA ILE A 152 4.68 9.93 22.07
C ILE A 152 6.03 10.44 21.55
N LYS A 153 6.33 11.70 21.87
CA LYS A 153 7.62 12.33 21.62
C LYS A 153 8.36 12.45 22.93
N CYS A 154 9.58 11.93 22.97
CA CYS A 154 10.46 12.04 24.13
C CYS A 154 11.58 13.03 23.81
N HIS A 155 11.96 13.84 24.80
CA HIS A 155 13.10 14.75 24.68
C HIS A 155 14.25 14.22 25.52
N TYR A 156 15.46 14.25 24.97
CA TYR A 156 16.66 13.92 25.72
C TYR A 156 17.76 14.96 25.45
N LEU A 157 18.61 15.17 26.46
CA LEU A 157 19.77 16.04 26.35
C LEU A 157 20.91 15.29 25.69
N ILE A 158 21.51 15.89 24.66
CA ILE A 158 22.73 15.36 24.04
C ILE A 158 23.96 15.96 24.71
N SER A 159 23.91 17.25 25.04
CA SER A 159 25.01 17.95 25.69
C SER A 159 24.78 18.08 27.19
N LYS A 160 25.80 17.72 27.98
CA LYS A 160 25.87 18.01 29.42
C LYS A 160 26.43 19.41 29.71
N THR A 161 26.95 20.11 28.69
CA THR A 161 27.57 21.43 28.80
C THR A 161 26.78 22.46 27.98
N LYS A 162 26.80 23.74 28.40
CA LYS A 162 26.04 24.81 27.75
C LYS A 162 26.58 25.10 26.34
N PRO A 163 25.71 25.40 25.35
CA PRO A 163 24.25 25.40 25.44
C PRO A 163 23.67 23.98 25.46
N PHE A 164 22.63 23.77 26.26
CA PHE A 164 21.93 22.50 26.33
C PHE A 164 21.20 22.22 25.00
N VAL A 165 21.67 21.22 24.26
CA VAL A 165 21.01 20.77 23.03
C VAL A 165 20.02 19.66 23.38
N LYS A 166 18.72 19.93 23.16
CA LYS A 166 17.63 18.94 23.27
C LYS A 166 17.42 18.29 21.92
N LYS A 167 17.25 16.97 21.89
CA LYS A 167 16.81 16.22 20.70
C LYS A 167 15.49 15.52 20.97
N GLU A 168 14.62 15.56 19.97
CA GLU A 168 13.35 14.84 19.96
C GLU A 168 13.57 13.42 19.44
N LYS A 169 12.95 12.45 20.11
CA LYS A 169 12.85 11.07 19.67
C LYS A 169 11.38 10.70 19.60
N ILE A 170 10.92 10.29 18.43
CA ILE A 170 9.58 9.72 18.24
C ILE A 170 9.63 8.27 18.70
N CYS A 171 8.78 7.89 19.66
CA CYS A 171 8.71 6.51 20.11
C CYS A 171 7.80 5.67 19.22
N HIS A 172 8.03 4.36 19.25
CA HIS A 172 7.11 3.40 18.65
C HIS A 172 5.69 3.58 19.23
N PRO A 173 4.61 3.48 18.43
CA PRO A 173 3.26 3.77 18.92
C PRO A 173 2.80 2.89 20.08
N LEU A 174 3.39 1.71 20.32
CA LEU A 174 3.04 0.89 21.49
C LEU A 174 3.52 1.47 22.82
N HIS A 175 4.44 2.45 22.81
CA HIS A 175 4.88 3.08 24.05
C HIS A 175 3.96 4.23 24.45
N PHE A 176 3.71 4.33 25.75
CA PHE A 176 2.79 5.31 26.34
C PHE A 176 3.49 6.31 27.28
N SER A 177 4.76 6.09 27.60
CA SER A 177 5.55 6.98 28.44
C SER A 177 7.03 7.03 28.01
N CYS A 178 7.69 8.12 28.41
CA CYS A 178 9.13 8.29 28.29
C CYS A 178 9.77 8.00 29.65
N TYR A 179 10.91 7.31 29.67
CA TYR A 179 11.69 7.11 30.88
C TYR A 179 13.16 7.41 30.64
N ILE A 180 13.87 7.79 31.69
CA ILE A 180 15.32 7.96 31.71
C ILE A 180 15.89 6.82 32.54
N ALA A 181 16.67 5.94 31.90
CA ALA A 181 17.48 4.97 32.61
C ALA A 181 18.88 5.58 32.84
N LYS A 182 19.33 5.61 34.10
CA LYS A 182 20.70 5.95 34.46
C LYS A 182 21.40 4.64 34.82
N ASP A 183 22.51 4.35 34.17
CA ASP A 183 23.35 3.22 34.57
C ASP A 183 23.90 3.49 35.98
N ILE A 184 23.63 2.56 36.90
CA ILE A 184 24.06 2.63 38.30
C ILE A 184 25.45 1.97 38.44
N PHE A 185 25.87 1.18 37.44
CA PHE A 185 27.21 0.61 37.37
C PHE A 185 28.15 1.66 36.78
N GLY A 186 28.60 2.57 37.64
CA GLY A 186 29.78 3.36 37.35
C GLY A 186 30.93 2.41 37.03
N ARG A 187 31.31 2.32 35.75
CA ARG A 187 32.70 2.03 35.43
C ARG A 187 33.47 3.21 36.01
N GLY A 188 33.97 3.02 37.23
CA GLY A 188 35.03 3.84 37.78
C GLY A 188 36.13 3.88 36.72
N ASN A 189 36.51 5.09 36.32
CA ASN A 189 37.74 5.27 35.57
C ASN A 189 38.85 4.66 36.43
N VAL A 190 39.45 3.58 35.95
CA VAL A 190 40.81 3.20 36.29
C VAL A 190 41.73 4.08 35.45
#